data_AF-A0A9D5DDD1-F1
#
_entry.id   AF-A0A9D5DDD1-F1
#
_cell.length_a   1.000
_cell.length_b   1.000
_cell.length_c   1.000
_cell.angle_alpha   90.00
_cell.angle_beta   90.00
_cell.angle_gamma   90.00
#
_symmetry.space_group_name_H-M   'P 1'
#
loop_
_entity.id
_entity.type
_entity.pdbx_description
1 polymer ?
#
loop_
_entity_poly.entity_id
_entity_poly.type
_entity_poly.pdbx_seq_one_letter_code
_entity_poly.pdbx_strand_id
1 'polypeptide(L)'
;MSCGDAVDALIPCGSYLVGEGAEDPSAQCCASARGLNKMATTLATRRQLCECLKETGPSFGVVPKRAKHLPPFCKLKLDIPVSPNVNCTAIM
;
A
#
# COMPACT_ATOMS: atom_id res chain seq x y z
N MET A 1 -4.01 -11.69 -8.21
CA MET A 1 -3.80 -11.38 -6.79
C MET A 1 -5.12 -10.90 -6.23
N SER A 2 -5.54 -11.41 -5.09
CA SER A 2 -6.77 -11.00 -4.44
C SER A 2 -6.55 -9.73 -3.59
N CYS A 3 -7.63 -9.08 -3.16
CA CYS A 3 -7.54 -7.99 -2.20
C CYS A 3 -7.08 -8.48 -0.81
N GLY A 4 -7.51 -9.68 -0.41
CA GLY A 4 -7.05 -10.32 0.83
C GLY A 4 -5.54 -10.51 0.85
N ASP A 5 -4.97 -11.06 -0.23
CA ASP A 5 -3.51 -11.26 -0.35
C ASP A 5 -2.74 -9.93 -0.20
N ALA A 6 -3.31 -8.84 -0.71
CA ALA A 6 -2.69 -7.52 -0.64
C ALA A 6 -2.72 -6.93 0.78
N VAL A 7 -3.84 -7.10 1.49
CA VAL A 7 -4.00 -6.70 2.89
C VAL A 7 -3.08 -7.53 3.78
N ASP A 8 -3.06 -8.86 3.58
CA ASP A 8 -2.21 -9.79 4.34
C ASP A 8 -0.72 -9.47 4.16
N ALA A 9 -0.31 -9.13 2.93
CA ALA A 9 1.07 -8.72 2.65
C ALA A 9 1.47 -7.47 3.44
N LEU A 10 0.53 -6.57 3.77
CA LEU A 10 0.76 -5.33 4.50
C LEU A 10 0.57 -5.45 6.03
N ILE A 11 0.25 -6.62 6.57
CA ILE A 11 0.17 -6.84 8.02
C ILE A 11 1.42 -6.30 8.77
N PRO A 12 2.67 -6.53 8.29
CA PRO A 12 3.86 -5.99 8.97
C PRO A 12 3.96 -4.46 8.97
N CYS A 13 3.16 -3.78 8.16
CA CYS A 13 3.03 -2.32 8.11
C CYS A 13 1.87 -1.78 8.96
N GLY A 14 1.01 -2.65 9.50
CA GLY A 14 -0.28 -2.29 10.10
C GLY A 14 -0.18 -1.15 11.11
N SER A 15 0.62 -1.33 12.17
CA SER A 15 0.79 -0.32 13.23
C SER A 15 1.23 1.04 12.66
N TYR A 16 2.28 1.05 11.85
CA TYR A 16 2.76 2.27 11.19
C TYR A 16 1.68 2.93 10.32
N LEU A 17 0.93 2.14 9.55
CA LEU A 17 -0.09 2.65 8.63
C LEU A 17 -1.27 3.29 9.37
N VAL A 18 -1.66 2.76 10.53
CA VAL A 18 -2.74 3.33 11.36
C VAL A 18 -2.26 4.44 12.31
N GLY A 19 -0.97 4.81 12.24
CA GLY A 19 -0.39 5.88 13.05
C GLY A 19 -0.03 5.44 14.48
N GLU A 20 0.10 4.14 14.70
CA GLU A 20 0.61 3.55 15.94
C GLU A 20 2.10 3.18 15.80
N GLY A 21 2.82 3.12 16.91
CA GLY A 21 4.22 2.73 16.93
C GLY A 21 5.17 3.82 16.42
N ALA A 22 6.22 3.41 15.70
CA ALA A 22 7.29 4.31 15.29
C ALA A 22 6.86 5.29 14.19
N GLU A 23 7.52 6.46 14.14
CA GLU A 23 7.32 7.45 13.06
C GLU A 23 7.72 6.92 11.68
N ASP A 24 8.65 5.96 11.64
CA ASP A 24 9.19 5.37 10.42
C ASP A 24 8.75 3.90 10.24
N PRO A 25 8.54 3.44 9.00
CA PRO A 25 8.18 2.06 8.73
C PRO A 25 9.37 1.11 9.01
N SER A 26 9.06 -0.06 9.55
CA SER A 26 10.08 -1.07 9.83
C SER A 26 10.69 -1.64 8.55
N ALA A 27 11.89 -2.23 8.66
CA ALA A 27 12.52 -2.94 7.55
C ALA A 27 11.63 -4.07 7.00
N GLN A 28 10.89 -4.75 7.89
CA GLN A 28 9.94 -5.80 7.50
C GLN A 28 8.74 -5.24 6.73
N CYS A 29 8.19 -4.10 7.17
CA CYS A 29 7.15 -3.40 6.43
C CYS A 29 7.63 -3.01 5.03
N CYS A 30 8.84 -2.43 4.90
CA CYS A 30 9.40 -2.10 3.59
C CYS A 30 9.60 -3.34 2.69
N ALA A 31 10.02 -4.49 3.27
CA ALA A 31 10.17 -5.73 2.53
C ALA A 31 8.82 -6.26 2.02
N SER A 32 7.79 -6.23 2.87
CA SER A 32 6.40 -6.55 2.55
C SER A 32 5.85 -5.68 1.41
N ALA A 33 5.94 -4.36 1.55
CA ALA A 33 5.47 -3.42 0.54
C ALA A 33 6.21 -3.58 -0.80
N ARG A 34 7.50 -3.92 -0.76
CA ARG A 34 8.28 -4.27 -1.96
C ARG A 34 7.77 -5.55 -2.62
N GLY A 35 7.43 -6.57 -1.82
CA GLY A 35 6.81 -7.80 -2.30
C GLY A 35 5.50 -7.53 -3.04
N LEU A 36 4.62 -6.72 -2.43
CA LEU A 36 3.36 -6.29 -3.04
C LEU A 36 3.58 -5.58 -4.38
N ASN A 37 4.52 -4.64 -4.42
CA ASN A 37 4.84 -3.91 -5.65
C ASN A 37 5.38 -4.84 -6.76
N LYS A 38 6.17 -5.87 -6.41
CA LYS A 38 6.64 -6.88 -7.37
C LYS A 38 5.53 -7.76 -7.93
N MET A 39 4.42 -7.91 -7.21
CA MET A 39 3.25 -8.66 -7.68
C MET A 39 2.37 -7.82 -8.62
N ALA A 40 2.53 -6.49 -8.64
CA ALA A 40 1.80 -5.56 -9.48
C ALA A 40 2.39 -5.41 -10.90
N THR A 41 2.69 -6.55 -11.54
CA THR A 41 3.38 -6.58 -12.84
C THR A 41 2.50 -6.22 -14.03
N THR A 42 1.18 -6.41 -13.91
CA THR A 42 0.22 -6.11 -14.97
C THR A 42 -0.64 -4.90 -14.63
N LEU A 43 -1.12 -4.19 -15.65
CA LEU A 43 -2.06 -3.09 -15.51
C LEU A 43 -3.31 -3.51 -14.72
N ALA A 44 -3.88 -4.67 -15.05
CA ALA A 44 -5.06 -5.20 -14.36
C ALA A 44 -4.78 -5.40 -12.86
N THR A 45 -3.63 -5.98 -12.52
CA THR A 45 -3.25 -6.17 -11.11
C THR A 45 -3.02 -4.85 -10.37
N ARG A 46 -2.40 -3.86 -11.02
CA ARG A 46 -2.20 -2.52 -10.42
C ARG A 46 -3.52 -1.83 -10.11
N ARG A 47 -4.48 -1.88 -11.04
CA ARG A 47 -5.83 -1.31 -10.87
C ARG A 47 -6.57 -2.00 -9.73
N GLN A 48 -6.59 -3.33 -9.73
CA GLN A 48 -7.26 -4.11 -8.69
C GLN A 48 -6.67 -3.85 -7.30
N LEU A 49 -5.34 -3.78 -7.18
CA LEU A 49 -4.68 -3.41 -5.92
C LEU A 49 -5.01 -1.99 -5.48
N CYS A 50 -4.98 -1.04 -6.41
CA CYS A 50 -5.33 0.34 -6.12
C CYS A 50 -6.75 0.46 -5.55
N GLU A 51 -7.72 -0.20 -6.19
CA GLU A 51 -9.13 -0.20 -5.75
C GLU A 51 -9.26 -0.86 -4.38
N CYS A 52 -8.65 -2.03 -4.19
CA CYS A 52 -8.60 -2.74 -2.92
C CYS A 52 -8.06 -1.85 -1.78
N LEU A 53 -6.89 -1.23 -1.96
CA LEU A 53 -6.26 -0.42 -0.92
C LEU A 53 -7.05 0.88 -0.64
N LYS A 54 -7.70 1.43 -1.68
CA LYS A 54 -8.58 2.60 -1.55
C LYS A 54 -9.82 2.29 -0.72
N GLU A 55 -10.44 1.14 -0.92
CA GLU A 55 -11.66 0.74 -0.20
C GLU A 55 -11.37 0.25 1.22
N THR A 56 -10.31 -0.54 1.40
CA THR A 56 -10.00 -1.17 2.68
C THR A 56 -9.26 -0.26 3.65
N GLY A 57 -8.38 0.61 3.14
CA GLY A 57 -7.54 1.49 3.96
C GLY A 57 -8.34 2.29 5.01
N PRO A 58 -9.41 3.01 4.63
CA PRO A 58 -10.24 3.74 5.58
C PRO A 58 -10.87 2.86 6.65
N SER A 59 -11.35 1.66 6.28
CA SER A 59 -11.97 0.71 7.21
C SER A 59 -10.98 0.17 8.26
N PHE A 60 -9.69 0.11 7.93
CA PHE A 60 -8.62 -0.24 8.85
C PHE A 60 -8.06 0.95 9.65
N GLY A 61 -8.55 2.18 9.41
CA GLY A 61 -8.02 3.39 10.06
C GLY A 61 -6.66 3.82 9.50
N VAL A 62 -6.31 3.44 8.27
CA VAL A 62 -5.05 3.83 7.65
C VAL A 62 -4.96 5.34 7.54
N VAL A 63 -3.89 5.90 8.10
CA VAL A 63 -3.57 7.32 8.05
C VAL A 63 -3.00 7.66 6.67
N PRO A 64 -3.67 8.51 5.86
CA PRO A 64 -3.22 8.78 4.48
C PRO A 64 -1.81 9.35 4.38
N LYS A 65 -1.37 10.12 5.37
CA LYS A 65 0.00 10.67 5.42
C LYS A 65 1.05 9.57 5.57
N ARG A 66 0.80 8.57 6.43
CA ARG A 66 1.69 7.42 6.66
C ARG A 66 1.77 6.55 5.40
N ALA A 67 0.62 6.27 4.78
CA ALA A 67 0.54 5.52 3.54
C ALA A 67 1.29 6.21 2.38
N LYS A 68 1.24 7.55 2.26
CA LYS A 68 2.01 8.32 1.27
C LYS A 68 3.51 8.38 1.56
N HIS A 69 3.90 8.34 2.83
CA HIS A 69 5.30 8.39 3.25
C HIS A 69 6.02 7.04 3.06
N LEU A 70 5.30 5.92 3.14
CA LEU A 70 5.86 4.58 3.04
C LEU A 70 6.70 4.36 1.75
N PRO A 71 6.22 4.69 0.54
CA PRO A 71 6.94 4.36 -0.68
C PRO A 71 8.26 5.13 -0.88
N PRO A 72 8.34 6.47 -0.72
CA PRO A 72 9.61 7.17 -0.83
C PRO A 72 10.60 6.74 0.27
N PHE A 73 10.12 6.51 1.50
CA PHE A 73 10.97 6.03 2.60
C PHE A 73 11.58 4.66 2.29
N CYS A 74 10.76 3.70 1.85
CA CYS A 74 11.19 2.34 1.50
C CYS A 74 11.89 2.24 0.13
N LYS A 75 12.09 3.38 -0.57
CA LYS A 75 12.69 3.48 -1.90
C LYS A 75 11.97 2.60 -2.93
N LEU A 76 10.65 2.59 -2.88
CA LEU A 76 9.80 1.85 -3.81
C LEU A 76 9.49 2.72 -5.04
N LYS A 77 9.77 2.20 -6.22
CA LYS A 77 9.21 2.76 -7.46
C LYS A 77 7.74 2.36 -7.51
N LEU A 78 6.86 3.29 -7.16
CA LEU A 78 5.43 3.05 -7.15
C LEU A 78 4.90 2.92 -8.57
N ASP A 79 4.35 1.75 -8.87
CA ASP A 79 3.45 1.55 -9.99
C ASP A 79 1.96 1.62 -9.57
N ILE A 80 1.72 1.76 -8.27
CA ILE A 80 0.38 1.86 -7.68
C ILE A 80 0.31 3.18 -6.87
N PRO A 81 -0.54 4.13 -7.26
CA PRO A 81 -0.74 5.34 -6.49
C PRO A 81 -1.42 5.06 -5.14
N VAL A 82 -0.81 5.52 -4.04
CA VAL A 82 -1.31 5.34 -2.66
C VAL A 82 -1.90 6.66 -2.16
N SER A 83 -3.21 6.84 -2.32
CA SER A 83 -3.94 8.04 -1.85
C SER A 83 -5.43 7.73 -1.73
N PRO A 84 -6.15 8.27 -0.73
CA PRO A 84 -7.60 8.06 -0.59
C PRO A 84 -8.40 8.59 -1.79
N ASN A 85 -7.90 9.65 -2.44
CA ASN A 85 -8.57 10.29 -3.60
C ASN A 85 -7.99 9.82 -4.93
N VAL A 86 -7.32 8.67 -4.95
CA VAL A 86 -6.71 8.15 -6.17
C VAL A 86 -7.79 7.72 -7.18
N ASN A 87 -7.55 8.05 -8.44
CA ASN A 87 -8.30 7.48 -9.54
C ASN A 87 -7.56 6.25 -10.09
N CYS A 88 -7.96 5.06 -9.61
CA CYS A 88 -7.34 3.80 -9.99
C CYS A 88 -7.51 3.46 -11.48
N THR A 89 -8.55 3.99 -12.14
CA THR A 89 -8.79 3.72 -13.57
C THR A 89 -7.82 4.48 -14.49
N ALA A 90 -7.20 5.55 -13.98
CA ALA A 90 -6.21 6.36 -14.70
C ALA A 90 -4.80 5.75 -14.71
N ILE A 91 -4.58 4.63 -14.01
CA ILE A 91 -3.36 3.84 -14.14
C ILE A 91 -3.33 3.31 -15.58
N MET A 92 -2.24 3.53 -16.31
CA MET A 92 -2.00 3.11 -17.69
C MET A 92 -0.85 2.10 -17.76
#